data_AF-A0A9D2LP86-F1
#
_entry.id   AF-A0A9D2LP86-F1
#
_cell.length_a   1.000
_cell.length_b   1.000
_cell.length_c   1.000
_cell.angle_alpha   90.00
_cell.angle_beta   90.00
_cell.angle_gamma   90.00
#
_symmetry.space_group_name_H-M   'P 1'
#
loop_
_entity.id
_entity.type
_entity.pdbx_description
1 polymer ?
#
loop_
_entity_poly.entity_id
_entity_poly.type
_entity_poly.pdbx_seq_one_letter_code
_entity_poly.pdbx_strand_id
1 'polypeptide(L)'
;MNKMENMDFLMDIPQVKRGCQFWMIRTNDGLFFDEYINQGFIAIGWNSITKNTFPLSKEGKQALKIDLKGHYGSQVPGSAINKCEKFCMKLKPGDIAVITGKEQIAFAEIGEYYEENREIYNESLELEVNEKIKRHSSDMQEIAVVEDKESVNKGFFLDPQTGQSSLYEIPVRTSRGTKKQNVLCPYCKRRKIKLLSLVHNRETINPYLYKAILLNNHSLSSLNKYADAILSSCYDIYLWRGNLWFALKVDTRKSINAVTLSSFIHSFADLLPTVQKEDISVKTALHSPGDIVLQVANWLSNANNYLWVFLILMFCSVVNSKTRNFLLFGMLSNILLNGMTSRHPDYCRRNTNGWKTIF
;
A
#
# COMPACT_ATOMS: atom_id res chain seq x y z
N MET A 1 10.02 11.90 -37.15
CA MET A 1 9.09 11.58 -36.05
C MET A 1 9.84 11.74 -34.73
N ASN A 2 9.19 12.36 -33.76
CA ASN A 2 9.78 13.32 -32.82
C ASN A 2 10.69 12.73 -31.74
N LYS A 3 11.87 13.34 -31.59
CA LYS A 3 12.76 13.20 -30.43
C LYS A 3 12.12 13.70 -29.11
N MET A 4 11.02 14.47 -29.21
CA MET A 4 10.22 14.98 -28.09
C MET A 4 9.24 13.95 -27.51
N GLU A 5 8.70 13.02 -28.31
CA GLU A 5 7.74 12.02 -27.82
C GLU A 5 8.39 10.98 -26.88
N ASN A 6 9.70 10.74 -27.02
CA ASN A 6 10.47 9.87 -26.12
C ASN A 6 10.92 10.58 -24.82
N MET A 7 10.84 11.92 -24.74
CA MET A 7 11.22 12.69 -23.55
C MET A 7 10.09 12.74 -22.51
N ASP A 8 8.85 12.63 -22.94
CA ASP A 8 7.67 12.69 -22.06
C ASP A 8 7.63 11.49 -21.09
N PHE A 9 8.18 10.35 -21.50
CA PHE A 9 8.20 9.14 -20.66
C PHE A 9 9.26 9.16 -19.56
N LEU A 10 10.34 9.93 -19.74
CA LEU A 10 11.35 10.21 -18.71
C LEU A 10 10.81 11.19 -17.64
N MET A 11 9.79 11.99 -17.99
CA MET A 11 9.07 12.86 -17.06
C MET A 11 8.01 12.11 -16.22
N ASP A 12 7.67 10.86 -16.56
CA ASP A 12 6.51 10.17 -15.96
C ASP A 12 6.88 9.29 -14.74
N ILE A 13 8.15 9.25 -14.34
CA ILE A 13 8.55 8.58 -13.08
C ILE A 13 8.05 9.43 -11.90
N PRO A 14 7.22 8.87 -10.99
CA PRO A 14 6.71 9.60 -9.84
C PRO A 14 7.84 10.16 -8.97
N GLN A 15 7.89 11.49 -8.84
CA GLN A 15 8.84 12.16 -7.96
C GLN A 15 8.18 12.50 -6.62
N VAL A 16 8.57 11.76 -5.58
CA VAL A 16 8.08 11.99 -4.23
C VAL A 16 8.81 13.19 -3.63
N LYS A 17 8.05 14.24 -3.29
CA LYS A 17 8.57 15.47 -2.71
C LYS A 17 9.36 15.20 -1.41
N ARG A 18 10.51 15.86 -1.22
CA ARG A 18 11.38 15.67 -0.04
C ARG A 18 10.66 15.90 1.31
N GLY A 19 9.68 16.80 1.34
CA GLY A 19 8.90 17.13 2.54
C GLY A 19 7.69 16.23 2.80
N CYS A 20 7.39 15.28 1.89
CA CYS A 20 6.23 14.39 1.99
C CYS A 20 6.19 13.67 3.35
N GLN A 21 5.05 13.78 4.03
CA GLN A 21 4.76 13.05 5.26
C GLN A 21 3.85 11.86 4.96
N PHE A 22 3.89 10.87 5.85
CA PHE A 22 3.14 9.63 5.74
C PHE A 22 2.19 9.53 6.91
N TRP A 23 0.92 9.26 6.64
CA TRP A 23 -0.15 9.28 7.63
C TRP A 23 -0.92 7.97 7.61
N MET A 24 -1.25 7.43 8.78
CA MET A 24 -2.23 6.36 8.92
C MET A 24 -3.60 6.97 9.18
N ILE A 25 -4.63 6.50 8.49
CA ILE A 25 -6.02 6.92 8.68
C ILE A 25 -6.90 5.69 8.80
N ARG A 26 -7.62 5.59 9.91
CA ARG A 26 -8.64 4.55 10.11
C ARG A 26 -10.01 5.04 9.69
N THR A 27 -10.79 4.12 9.13
CA THR A 27 -12.11 4.41 8.55
C THR A 27 -13.26 3.89 9.41
N ASN A 28 -13.07 3.92 10.74
CA ASN A 28 -14.02 3.39 11.74
C ASN A 28 -14.32 1.89 11.50
N ASP A 29 -13.34 1.02 11.80
CA ASP A 29 -13.40 -0.43 11.54
C ASP A 29 -13.77 -0.81 10.10
N GLY A 30 -13.32 0.01 9.14
CA GLY A 30 -13.54 -0.21 7.72
C GLY A 30 -14.88 0.26 7.19
N LEU A 31 -15.77 0.80 8.02
CA LEU A 31 -17.12 1.21 7.62
C LEU A 31 -17.11 2.23 6.49
N PHE A 32 -16.27 3.26 6.59
CA PHE A 32 -16.21 4.34 5.60
C PHE A 32 -15.16 4.10 4.51
N PHE A 33 -14.53 2.92 4.48
CA PHE A 33 -13.42 2.66 3.56
C PHE A 33 -13.85 2.76 2.10
N ASP A 34 -14.88 2.01 1.71
CA ASP A 34 -15.34 2.00 0.32
C ASP A 34 -15.82 3.38 -0.13
N GLU A 35 -16.52 4.11 0.75
CA GLU A 35 -16.97 5.47 0.47
C GLU A 35 -15.80 6.41 0.20
N TYR A 36 -14.78 6.38 1.06
CA TYR A 36 -13.60 7.22 0.94
C TYR A 36 -12.85 6.97 -0.37
N ILE A 37 -12.69 5.69 -0.75
CA ILE A 37 -11.99 5.32 -1.97
C ILE A 37 -12.84 5.66 -3.21
N ASN A 38 -14.14 5.35 -3.21
CA ASN A 38 -15.01 5.57 -4.37
C ASN A 38 -15.31 7.05 -4.62
N GLN A 39 -15.44 7.85 -3.55
CA GLN A 39 -15.76 9.27 -3.66
C GLN A 39 -14.50 10.17 -3.59
N GLY A 40 -13.31 9.59 -3.37
CA GLY A 40 -12.04 10.32 -3.43
C GLY A 40 -11.85 11.31 -2.29
N PHE A 41 -12.26 10.96 -1.05
CA PHE A 41 -11.98 11.77 0.13
C PHE A 41 -11.62 10.95 1.36
N ILE A 42 -11.05 11.63 2.36
CA ILE A 42 -10.92 11.15 3.75
C ILE A 42 -11.55 12.18 4.67
N ALA A 43 -12.10 11.74 5.80
CA ALA A 43 -12.76 12.64 6.73
C ALA A 43 -12.49 12.30 8.20
N ILE A 44 -12.74 13.28 9.07
CA ILE A 44 -12.65 13.13 10.52
C ILE A 44 -13.84 13.82 11.21
N GLY A 45 -14.42 13.15 12.20
CA GLY A 45 -15.57 13.65 12.98
C GLY A 45 -15.26 14.82 13.91
N TRP A 46 -16.10 14.98 14.93
CA TRP A 46 -16.16 16.16 15.80
C TRP A 46 -16.62 17.40 15.03
N ASN A 47 -17.76 17.32 14.37
CA ASN A 47 -18.29 18.34 13.45
C ASN A 47 -18.45 19.74 14.07
N SER A 48 -18.52 19.87 15.39
CA SER A 48 -18.45 21.17 16.07
C SER A 48 -17.08 21.87 15.93
N ILE A 49 -16.00 21.10 15.71
CA ILE A 49 -14.65 21.61 15.43
C ILE A 49 -14.50 21.82 13.92
N THR A 50 -14.03 23.00 13.53
CA THR A 50 -13.76 23.39 12.14
C THR A 50 -12.30 23.78 11.96
N LYS A 51 -11.87 24.05 10.73
CA LYS A 51 -10.52 24.62 10.50
C LYS A 51 -10.33 25.96 11.21
N ASN A 52 -11.39 26.77 11.27
CA ASN A 52 -11.36 28.10 11.91
C ASN A 52 -11.23 28.03 13.44
N THR A 53 -11.42 26.85 14.04
CA THR A 53 -11.15 26.63 15.46
C THR A 53 -9.65 26.72 15.78
N PHE A 54 -8.76 26.57 14.80
CA PHE A 54 -7.31 26.56 14.99
C PHE A 54 -6.64 27.82 14.40
N PRO A 55 -5.53 28.30 14.99
CA PRO A 55 -4.79 27.73 16.12
C PRO A 55 -5.42 28.04 17.49
N LEU A 56 -5.18 27.17 18.48
CA LEU A 56 -5.68 27.35 19.86
C LEU A 56 -4.54 27.64 20.84
N SER A 57 -4.77 28.57 21.77
CA SER A 57 -3.92 28.71 22.97
C SER A 57 -4.15 27.55 23.95
N LYS A 58 -3.34 27.46 25.01
CA LYS A 58 -3.54 26.45 26.07
C LYS A 58 -4.91 26.62 26.74
N GLU A 59 -5.30 27.86 27.00
CA GLU A 59 -6.56 28.26 27.61
C GLU A 59 -7.73 27.96 26.65
N GLY A 60 -7.61 28.34 25.38
CA GLY A 60 -8.62 28.07 24.36
C GLY A 60 -8.87 26.57 24.15
N LYS A 61 -7.82 25.76 24.24
CA LYS A 61 -7.93 24.29 24.19
C LYS A 61 -8.67 23.72 25.41
N GLN A 62 -8.47 24.30 26.58
CA GLN A 62 -9.18 23.89 27.80
C GLN A 62 -10.65 24.29 27.75
N ALA A 63 -10.96 25.50 27.27
CA ALA A 63 -12.32 25.97 27.04
C ALA A 63 -13.06 25.06 26.03
N LEU A 64 -12.44 24.78 24.88
CA LEU A 64 -13.01 23.88 23.86
C LEU A 64 -13.26 22.47 24.41
N LYS A 65 -12.39 21.97 25.29
CA LYS A 65 -12.60 20.66 25.93
C LYS A 65 -13.83 20.65 26.84
N ILE A 66 -14.15 21.77 27.50
CA ILE A 66 -15.35 21.89 28.33
C ILE A 66 -16.59 21.97 27.45
N ASP A 67 -16.55 22.79 26.41
CA ASP A 67 -17.62 22.94 25.42
C ASP A 67 -17.99 21.60 24.78
N LEU A 68 -17.00 20.88 24.24
CA LEU A 68 -17.23 19.56 23.62
C LEU A 68 -17.86 18.54 24.56
N LYS A 69 -17.61 18.61 25.88
CA LYS A 69 -18.25 17.70 26.84
C LYS A 69 -19.76 17.96 26.97
N GLY A 70 -20.21 19.20 26.77
CA GLY A 70 -21.63 19.53 26.74
C GLY A 70 -22.33 18.92 25.51
N HIS A 71 -21.64 18.96 24.38
CA HIS A 71 -22.12 18.52 23.07
C HIS A 71 -22.07 16.98 22.88
N TYR A 72 -20.95 16.34 23.26
CA TYR A 72 -20.66 14.92 23.00
C TYR A 72 -20.63 14.05 24.27
N GLY A 73 -20.89 14.62 25.46
CA GLY A 73 -20.92 13.91 26.74
C GLY A 73 -19.56 13.69 27.41
N SER A 74 -19.51 12.80 28.41
CA SER A 74 -18.37 12.64 29.33
C SER A 74 -17.11 12.02 28.72
N GLN A 75 -17.22 11.42 27.53
CA GLN A 75 -16.17 10.63 26.88
C GLN A 75 -15.21 11.44 26.01
N VAL A 76 -15.31 12.78 25.93
CA VAL A 76 -14.44 13.58 25.03
C VAL A 76 -12.97 13.47 25.42
N PRO A 77 -12.16 12.73 24.64
CA PRO A 77 -10.75 12.62 24.95
C PRO A 77 -10.05 13.85 24.38
N GLY A 78 -9.14 14.48 25.14
CA GLY A 78 -8.29 15.57 24.60
C GLY A 78 -7.49 15.17 23.34
N SER A 79 -7.45 13.87 23.03
CA SER A 79 -6.95 13.33 21.77
C SER A 79 -7.78 13.74 20.55
N ALA A 80 -9.09 14.00 20.68
CA ALA A 80 -9.97 14.44 19.60
C ALA A 80 -9.54 15.79 19.02
N ILE A 81 -9.34 16.79 19.87
CA ILE A 81 -8.88 18.13 19.47
C ILE A 81 -7.52 18.02 18.76
N ASN A 82 -6.58 17.26 19.33
CA ASN A 82 -5.26 17.05 18.71
C ASN A 82 -5.36 16.38 17.34
N LYS A 83 -6.30 15.45 17.13
CA LYS A 83 -6.50 14.80 15.84
C LYS A 83 -7.10 15.77 14.83
N CYS A 84 -8.09 16.57 15.23
CA CYS A 84 -8.68 17.59 14.37
C CYS A 84 -7.64 18.65 13.97
N GLU A 85 -6.82 19.11 14.92
CA GLU A 85 -5.72 20.04 14.65
C GLU A 85 -4.73 19.44 13.64
N LYS A 86 -4.31 18.18 13.85
CA LYS A 86 -3.43 17.48 12.89
C LYS A 86 -4.06 17.39 11.50
N PHE A 87 -5.33 16.98 11.43
CA PHE A 87 -6.04 16.81 10.16
C PHE A 87 -6.20 18.14 9.41
N CYS A 88 -6.58 19.22 10.11
CA CYS A 88 -6.83 20.52 9.49
C CYS A 88 -5.53 21.27 9.17
N MET A 89 -4.52 21.20 10.04
CA MET A 89 -3.34 22.08 9.98
C MET A 89 -2.05 21.37 9.58
N LYS A 90 -1.88 20.07 9.88
CA LYS A 90 -0.61 19.36 9.66
C LYS A 90 -0.58 18.49 8.41
N LEU A 91 -1.68 17.84 8.06
CA LEU A 91 -1.81 17.12 6.79
C LEU A 91 -1.75 18.13 5.64
N LYS A 92 -0.95 17.85 4.62
CA LYS A 92 -0.77 18.76 3.48
C LYS A 92 -1.02 18.06 2.15
N PRO A 93 -1.43 18.81 1.11
CA PRO A 93 -1.46 18.30 -0.25
C PRO A 93 -0.08 17.73 -0.67
N GLY A 94 -0.08 16.53 -1.24
CA GLY A 94 1.12 15.78 -1.62
C GLY A 94 1.71 14.88 -0.53
N ASP A 95 1.14 14.85 0.67
CA ASP A 95 1.43 13.80 1.66
C ASP A 95 0.77 12.47 1.23
N ILE A 96 1.22 11.34 1.79
CA ILE A 96 0.66 10.02 1.49
C ILE A 96 -0.11 9.47 2.69
N ALA A 97 -1.36 9.07 2.47
CA ALA A 97 -2.22 8.39 3.43
C ALA A 97 -2.22 6.88 3.22
N VAL A 98 -2.05 6.13 4.30
CA VAL A 98 -2.34 4.71 4.44
C VAL A 98 -3.70 4.60 5.11
N ILE A 99 -4.72 4.32 4.30
CA ILE A 99 -6.12 4.23 4.70
C ILE A 99 -6.42 2.76 4.98
N THR A 100 -6.89 2.44 6.18
CA THR A 100 -7.15 1.05 6.59
C THR A 100 -8.64 0.73 6.55
N GLY A 101 -9.01 -0.32 5.80
CA GLY A 101 -10.30 -0.99 5.86
C GLY A 101 -10.30 -2.14 6.87
N LYS A 102 -11.26 -3.08 6.74
CA LYS A 102 -11.28 -4.33 7.54
C LYS A 102 -10.12 -5.24 7.15
N GLU A 103 -10.07 -5.58 5.86
CA GLU A 103 -9.03 -6.44 5.28
C GLU A 103 -8.17 -5.70 4.24
N GLN A 104 -8.72 -4.64 3.64
CA GLN A 104 -8.02 -3.87 2.62
C GLN A 104 -7.19 -2.73 3.22
N ILE A 105 -6.14 -2.35 2.50
CA ILE A 105 -5.35 -1.15 2.76
C ILE A 105 -5.26 -0.37 1.44
N ALA A 106 -5.57 0.91 1.48
CA ALA A 106 -5.37 1.81 0.35
C ALA A 106 -4.25 2.79 0.65
N PHE A 107 -3.43 3.06 -0.36
CA PHE A 107 -2.45 4.12 -0.37
C PHE A 107 -2.94 5.24 -1.27
N ALA A 108 -2.98 6.47 -0.77
CA ALA A 108 -3.51 7.60 -1.52
C ALA A 108 -2.70 8.86 -1.27
N GLU A 109 -2.54 9.69 -2.30
CA GLU A 109 -2.01 11.04 -2.16
C GLU A 109 -3.10 11.94 -1.57
N ILE A 110 -2.76 12.68 -0.51
CA ILE A 110 -3.63 13.64 0.16
C ILE A 110 -3.69 14.92 -0.68
N GLY A 111 -4.88 15.46 -0.86
CA GLY A 111 -5.14 16.72 -1.55
C GLY A 111 -5.67 17.82 -0.64
N GLU A 112 -6.36 18.76 -1.26
CA GLU A 112 -6.91 19.95 -0.61
C GLU A 112 -7.95 19.62 0.46
N TYR A 113 -7.94 20.44 1.50
CA TYR A 113 -8.92 20.40 2.59
C TYR A 113 -10.16 21.19 2.22
N TYR A 114 -11.33 20.68 2.61
CA TYR A 114 -12.60 21.38 2.51
C TYR A 114 -13.56 20.94 3.63
N GLU A 115 -14.59 21.73 3.86
CA GLU A 115 -15.70 21.38 4.77
C GLU A 115 -16.96 21.17 3.92
N GLU A 116 -17.56 19.98 4.04
CA GLU A 116 -18.82 19.65 3.38
C GLU A 116 -20.00 20.44 3.97
N ASN A 117 -21.09 20.60 3.21
CA ASN A 117 -22.25 21.43 3.59
C ASN A 117 -22.68 21.19 5.06
N ARG A 118 -22.44 22.20 5.91
CA ARG A 118 -22.64 22.11 7.36
C ARG A 118 -24.11 22.13 7.79
N GLU A 119 -25.03 22.52 6.90
CA GLU A 119 -26.46 22.37 7.16
C GLU A 119 -26.83 20.88 7.22
N ILE A 120 -26.19 20.08 6.36
CA ILE A 120 -26.40 18.63 6.26
C ILE A 120 -25.48 17.89 7.24
N TYR A 121 -24.17 18.15 7.16
CA TYR A 121 -23.15 17.47 7.96
C TYR A 121 -22.86 18.22 9.27
N ASN A 122 -23.86 18.22 10.15
CA ASN A 122 -23.79 18.85 11.46
C ASN A 122 -23.50 17.84 12.59
N GLU A 123 -23.42 18.34 13.82
CA GLU A 123 -23.18 17.53 15.02
C GLU A 123 -24.32 16.52 15.27
N SER A 124 -25.57 16.92 15.07
CA SER A 124 -26.73 16.04 15.32
C SER A 124 -26.72 14.82 14.40
N LEU A 125 -26.42 14.99 13.10
CA LEU A 125 -26.26 13.89 12.15
C LEU A 125 -25.10 12.97 12.55
N GLU A 126 -23.97 13.53 12.96
CA GLU A 126 -22.82 12.75 13.44
C GLU A 126 -23.20 11.88 14.65
N LEU A 127 -23.85 12.47 15.65
CA LEU A 127 -24.28 11.75 16.85
C LEU A 127 -25.29 10.65 16.51
N GLU A 128 -26.26 10.94 15.65
CA GLU A 128 -27.26 9.96 15.20
C GLU A 128 -26.62 8.76 14.49
N VAL A 129 -25.71 9.01 13.55
CA VAL A 129 -25.00 7.96 12.81
C VAL A 129 -24.08 7.16 13.74
N ASN A 130 -23.36 7.82 14.66
CA ASN A 130 -22.51 7.14 15.63
C ASN A 130 -23.31 6.23 16.56
N GLU A 131 -24.50 6.66 17.01
CA GLU A 131 -25.39 5.82 17.81
C GLU A 131 -25.94 4.62 17.01
N LYS A 132 -26.30 4.83 15.74
CA LYS A 132 -26.68 3.73 14.84
C LYS A 132 -25.55 2.70 14.69
N ILE A 133 -24.31 3.14 14.54
CA ILE A 133 -23.14 2.26 14.43
C ILE A 133 -22.97 1.47 15.73
N LYS A 134 -23.00 2.13 16.90
CA LYS A 134 -22.84 1.46 18.20
C LYS A 134 -23.90 0.39 18.43
N ARG A 135 -25.19 0.69 18.20
CA ARG A 135 -26.28 -0.28 18.38
C ARG A 135 -26.07 -1.52 17.52
N HIS A 136 -25.79 -1.35 16.23
CA HIS A 136 -25.54 -2.49 15.35
C HIS A 136 -24.28 -3.28 15.72
N SER A 137 -23.22 -2.62 16.20
CA SER A 137 -22.03 -3.31 16.71
C SER A 137 -22.36 -4.16 17.94
N SER A 138 -23.21 -3.66 18.85
CA SER A 138 -23.69 -4.41 20.01
C SER A 138 -24.59 -5.57 19.61
N ASP A 139 -25.55 -5.37 18.71
CA ASP A 139 -26.45 -6.44 18.21
C ASP A 139 -25.65 -7.56 17.53
N MET A 140 -24.63 -7.22 16.73
CA MET A 140 -23.73 -8.20 16.11
C MET A 140 -22.88 -8.97 17.11
N GLN A 141 -22.44 -8.32 18.19
CA GLN A 141 -21.73 -9.00 19.28
C GLN A 141 -22.67 -9.94 20.05
N GLU A 142 -23.92 -9.54 20.28
CA GLU A 142 -24.92 -10.38 20.94
C GLU A 142 -25.24 -11.63 20.09
N ILE A 143 -25.42 -11.47 18.77
CA ILE A 143 -25.64 -12.60 17.84
C ILE A 143 -24.43 -13.55 17.83
N ALA A 144 -23.20 -13.02 17.80
CA ALA A 144 -21.98 -13.83 17.81
C ALA A 144 -21.81 -14.66 19.11
N VAL A 145 -22.38 -14.18 20.23
CA VAL A 145 -22.40 -14.91 21.51
C VAL A 145 -23.54 -15.95 21.55
N VAL A 146 -24.59 -15.76 20.76
CA VAL A 146 -25.77 -16.65 20.73
C VAL A 146 -25.60 -17.84 19.75
N GLU A 147 -24.62 -17.81 18.85
CA GLU A 147 -24.40 -18.82 17.80
C GLU A 147 -23.57 -20.06 18.20
N ASP A 148 -23.55 -20.44 19.48
CA ASP A 148 -23.12 -21.78 19.91
C ASP A 148 -24.26 -22.80 19.84
N LYS A 149 -24.82 -23.00 18.64
CA LYS A 149 -25.54 -24.24 18.32
C LYS A 149 -24.92 -24.85 17.08
N GLU A 150 -24.01 -25.80 17.31
CA GLU A 150 -23.44 -26.67 16.30
C GLU A 150 -24.55 -27.30 15.45
N SER A 151 -24.68 -26.88 14.19
CA SER A 151 -25.45 -27.62 13.20
C SER A 151 -24.54 -28.68 12.56
N VAL A 152 -24.63 -29.91 13.05
CA VAL A 152 -23.92 -31.07 12.50
C VAL A 152 -24.75 -31.68 11.36
N ASN A 153 -24.20 -31.73 10.14
CA ASN A 153 -24.75 -32.57 9.08
C ASN A 153 -24.03 -33.92 9.06
N LYS A 154 -24.81 -35.01 9.09
CA LYS A 154 -24.32 -36.39 9.06
C LYS A 154 -24.16 -36.84 7.60
N GLY A 155 -22.92 -37.14 7.20
CA GLY A 155 -22.61 -37.76 5.90
C GLY A 155 -22.32 -39.25 6.07
N PHE A 156 -22.59 -40.04 5.03
CA PHE A 156 -22.24 -41.46 4.96
C PHE A 156 -21.16 -41.67 3.89
N PHE A 157 -20.09 -42.37 4.24
CA PHE A 157 -19.09 -42.87 3.29
C PHE A 157 -19.06 -44.40 3.37
N LEU A 158 -19.04 -45.06 2.21
CA LEU A 158 -18.90 -46.51 2.10
C LEU A 158 -17.42 -46.81 1.89
N ASP A 159 -16.82 -47.56 2.81
CA ASP A 159 -15.43 -48.02 2.65
C ASP A 159 -15.34 -48.97 1.45
N PRO A 160 -14.59 -48.62 0.38
CA PRO A 160 -14.51 -49.43 -0.84
C PRO A 160 -13.85 -50.79 -0.65
N GLN A 161 -13.19 -51.04 0.48
CA GLN A 161 -12.45 -52.29 0.72
C GLN A 161 -13.19 -53.26 1.66
N THR A 162 -14.13 -52.77 2.46
CA THR A 162 -14.85 -53.60 3.46
C THR A 162 -16.38 -53.53 3.34
N GLY A 163 -16.92 -52.62 2.52
CA GLY A 163 -18.36 -52.48 2.28
C GLY A 163 -19.17 -51.97 3.49
N GLN A 164 -18.50 -51.61 4.59
CA GLN A 164 -19.16 -51.13 5.80
C GLN A 164 -19.36 -49.61 5.77
N SER A 165 -20.55 -49.19 6.19
CA SER A 165 -21.01 -47.81 6.25
C SER A 165 -20.73 -47.22 7.63
N SER A 166 -19.93 -46.17 7.73
CA SER A 166 -19.73 -45.43 9.00
C SER A 166 -20.19 -43.97 8.90
N LEU A 167 -20.78 -43.49 9.99
CA LEU A 167 -21.18 -42.09 10.16
C LEU A 167 -19.97 -41.26 10.55
N TYR A 168 -19.71 -40.18 9.82
CA TYR A 168 -18.73 -39.17 10.23
C TYR A 168 -19.32 -37.76 10.10
N GLU A 169 -18.85 -36.89 10.99
CA GLU A 169 -19.30 -35.50 11.10
C GLU A 169 -18.43 -34.61 10.21
N ILE A 170 -19.06 -33.82 9.34
CA ILE A 170 -18.36 -32.85 8.48
C ILE A 170 -18.55 -31.45 9.08
N PRO A 171 -17.49 -30.75 9.51
CA PRO A 171 -17.60 -29.36 9.91
C PRO A 171 -17.89 -28.50 8.68
N VAL A 172 -19.09 -27.94 8.61
CA VAL A 172 -19.49 -27.00 7.54
C VAL A 172 -18.91 -25.63 7.86
N ARG A 173 -17.88 -25.19 7.12
CA ARG A 173 -17.51 -23.76 7.08
C ARG A 173 -18.56 -23.02 6.26
N THR A 174 -19.56 -22.46 6.92
CA THR A 174 -20.42 -21.45 6.30
C THR A 174 -19.61 -20.16 6.15
N SER A 175 -19.25 -19.82 4.90
CA SER A 175 -18.75 -18.50 4.56
C SER A 175 -19.88 -17.49 4.75
N ARG A 176 -19.94 -16.86 5.93
CA ARG A 176 -20.88 -15.77 6.19
C ARG A 176 -20.48 -14.54 5.38
N GLY A 177 -21.14 -14.33 4.25
CA GLY A 177 -21.17 -13.04 3.59
C GLY A 177 -21.82 -12.01 4.52
N THR A 178 -21.03 -11.07 5.03
CA THR A 178 -21.56 -9.95 5.81
C THR A 178 -22.36 -9.04 4.89
N LYS A 179 -23.64 -8.82 5.18
CA LYS A 179 -24.45 -7.77 4.55
C LYS A 179 -23.69 -6.45 4.70
N LYS A 180 -23.24 -5.87 3.60
CA LYS A 180 -22.47 -4.62 3.58
C LYS A 180 -23.41 -3.48 3.99
N GLN A 181 -23.26 -3.04 5.23
CA GLN A 181 -24.08 -1.96 5.79
C GLN A 181 -23.66 -0.63 5.15
N ASN A 182 -24.56 0.00 4.39
CA ASN A 182 -24.26 1.21 3.64
C ASN A 182 -24.51 2.46 4.51
N VAL A 183 -23.69 2.63 5.56
CA VAL A 183 -23.72 3.84 6.40
C VAL A 183 -22.76 4.87 5.80
N LEU A 184 -23.29 6.02 5.39
CA LEU A 184 -22.49 7.11 4.84
C LEU A 184 -21.79 7.91 5.94
N CYS A 185 -20.63 8.46 5.59
CA CYS A 185 -19.79 9.26 6.46
C CYS A 185 -20.48 10.58 6.84
N PRO A 186 -20.75 10.83 8.14
CA PRO A 186 -21.43 12.05 8.57
C PRO A 186 -20.46 13.22 8.81
N TYR A 187 -19.18 13.08 8.45
CA TYR A 187 -18.15 14.03 8.85
C TYR A 187 -17.98 15.19 7.87
N CYS A 188 -17.98 16.42 8.39
CA CYS A 188 -17.88 17.63 7.58
C CYS A 188 -16.44 17.92 7.14
N LYS A 189 -15.44 17.66 7.99
CA LYS A 189 -14.03 17.97 7.71
C LYS A 189 -13.45 16.92 6.77
N ARG A 190 -13.20 17.30 5.52
CA ARG A 190 -12.76 16.39 4.46
C ARG A 190 -11.44 16.84 3.83
N ARG A 191 -10.71 15.88 3.28
CA ARG A 191 -9.60 16.14 2.35
C ARG A 191 -9.79 15.27 1.13
N LYS A 192 -9.56 15.86 -0.05
CA LYS A 192 -9.51 15.10 -1.30
C LYS A 192 -8.38 14.07 -1.23
N ILE A 193 -8.55 12.94 -1.90
CA ILE A 193 -7.48 11.97 -2.10
C ILE A 193 -7.41 11.52 -3.55
N LYS A 194 -6.21 11.14 -3.99
CA LYS A 194 -5.98 10.42 -5.25
C LYS A 194 -5.44 9.04 -4.92
N LEU A 195 -6.18 7.99 -5.26
CA LEU A 195 -5.76 6.61 -5.02
C LEU A 195 -4.48 6.30 -5.81
N LEU A 196 -3.47 5.75 -5.13
CA LEU A 196 -2.20 5.33 -5.72
C LEU A 196 -2.17 3.80 -5.88
N SER A 197 -2.55 3.08 -4.82
CA SER A 197 -2.51 1.61 -4.79
C SER A 197 -3.57 1.07 -3.83
N LEU A 198 -4.16 -0.07 -4.15
CA LEU A 198 -5.14 -0.77 -3.32
C LEU A 198 -4.69 -2.21 -3.10
N VAL A 199 -4.52 -2.57 -1.85
CA VAL A 199 -4.18 -3.92 -1.41
C VAL A 199 -5.41 -4.56 -0.79
N HIS A 200 -5.90 -5.64 -1.40
CA HIS A 200 -7.11 -6.32 -0.93
C HIS A 200 -6.89 -7.18 0.31
N ASN A 201 -5.68 -7.76 0.47
CA ASN A 201 -5.32 -8.54 1.64
C ASN A 201 -4.14 -7.87 2.36
N ARG A 202 -4.41 -7.31 3.54
CA ARG A 202 -3.43 -6.64 4.40
C ARG A 202 -2.21 -7.51 4.79
N GLU A 203 -2.28 -8.84 4.69
CA GLU A 203 -1.14 -9.72 5.01
C GLU A 203 -0.04 -9.70 3.94
N THR A 204 -0.36 -9.21 2.74
CA THR A 204 0.59 -9.15 1.62
C THR A 204 1.54 -7.95 1.69
N ILE A 205 1.28 -6.99 2.59
CA ILE A 205 2.15 -5.83 2.74
C ILE A 205 3.42 -6.20 3.51
N ASN A 206 4.41 -5.33 3.43
CA ASN A 206 5.64 -5.49 4.20
C ASN A 206 5.34 -5.77 5.70
N PRO A 207 5.92 -6.84 6.30
CA PRO A 207 5.59 -7.26 7.67
C PRO A 207 5.78 -6.18 8.73
N TYR A 208 6.77 -5.29 8.56
CA TYR A 208 7.00 -4.19 9.49
C TYR A 208 5.89 -3.14 9.42
N LEU A 209 5.42 -2.83 8.20
CA LEU A 209 4.29 -1.93 7.99
C LEU A 209 3.00 -2.56 8.51
N TYR A 210 2.79 -3.87 8.27
CA TYR A 210 1.65 -4.61 8.79
C TYR A 210 1.58 -4.54 10.32
N LYS A 211 2.69 -4.85 10.98
CA LYS A 211 2.79 -4.78 12.45
C LYS A 211 2.52 -3.37 12.97
N ALA A 212 3.02 -2.33 12.30
CA ALA A 212 2.78 -0.94 12.67
C ALA A 212 1.30 -0.56 12.58
N ILE A 213 0.61 -1.03 11.54
CA ILE A 213 -0.82 -0.79 11.32
C ILE A 213 -1.67 -1.49 12.39
N LEU A 214 -1.32 -2.71 12.79
CA LEU A 214 -2.04 -3.45 13.82
C LEU A 214 -1.87 -2.86 15.22
N LEU A 215 -0.63 -2.54 15.62
CA LEU A 215 -0.31 -2.10 16.99
C LEU A 215 -0.74 -0.67 17.28
N ASN A 216 -0.94 0.13 16.25
CA ASN A 216 -1.39 1.49 16.43
C ASN A 216 -2.85 1.47 16.90
N ASN A 217 -3.24 2.20 17.93
CA ASN A 217 -4.65 2.29 18.37
C ASN A 217 -5.27 3.66 18.06
N HIS A 218 -4.58 4.47 17.27
CA HIS A 218 -5.03 5.82 16.94
C HIS A 218 -5.68 5.86 15.56
N SER A 219 -6.74 6.67 15.44
CA SER A 219 -7.45 6.88 14.17
C SER A 219 -6.66 7.74 13.17
N LEU A 220 -5.70 8.54 13.65
CA LEU A 220 -4.80 9.37 12.85
C LEU A 220 -3.42 9.44 13.51
N SER A 221 -2.38 9.08 12.77
CA SER A 221 -1.00 9.06 13.27
C SER A 221 0.04 9.17 12.16
N SER A 222 1.26 9.56 12.49
CA SER A 222 2.37 9.56 11.52
C SER A 222 2.93 8.15 11.32
N LEU A 223 3.23 7.81 10.07
CA LEU A 223 3.95 6.60 9.64
C LEU A 223 5.28 6.92 8.95
N ASN A 224 5.87 8.09 9.21
CA ASN A 224 7.11 8.51 8.56
C ASN A 224 8.27 7.51 8.72
N LYS A 225 8.29 6.75 9.83
CA LYS A 225 9.28 5.70 10.08
C LYS A 225 9.20 4.54 9.07
N TYR A 226 8.08 4.39 8.38
CA TYR A 226 7.80 3.32 7.44
C TYR A 226 7.72 3.84 5.99
N ALA A 227 8.29 5.01 5.71
CA ALA A 227 8.25 5.66 4.39
C ALA A 227 8.68 4.71 3.26
N ASP A 228 9.83 4.03 3.39
CA ASP A 228 10.35 3.09 2.39
C ASP A 228 9.33 2.00 2.05
N ALA A 229 8.73 1.36 3.06
CA ALA A 229 7.76 0.28 2.89
C ALA A 229 6.42 0.77 2.31
N ILE A 230 6.04 2.00 2.62
CA ILE A 230 4.84 2.63 2.05
C ILE A 230 5.08 2.94 0.57
N LEU A 231 6.20 3.58 0.24
CA LEU A 231 6.52 3.96 -1.13
C LEU A 231 6.70 2.72 -2.03
N SER A 232 7.37 1.68 -1.55
CA SER A 232 7.50 0.40 -2.28
C SER A 232 6.17 -0.36 -2.45
N SER A 233 5.11 0.05 -1.73
CA SER A 233 3.75 -0.47 -1.91
C SER A 233 2.90 0.42 -2.82
N CYS A 234 3.32 1.67 -3.03
CA CYS A 234 2.63 2.63 -3.90
C CYS A 234 3.10 2.56 -5.34
N TYR A 235 4.39 2.31 -5.56
CA TYR A 235 5.05 2.46 -6.85
C TYR A 235 6.03 1.32 -7.13
N ASP A 236 6.10 0.88 -8.38
CA ASP A 236 7.13 -0.05 -8.85
C ASP A 236 8.46 0.68 -9.10
N ILE A 237 8.42 1.93 -9.53
CA ILE A 237 9.60 2.80 -9.73
C ILE A 237 9.28 4.22 -9.27
N TYR A 238 10.18 4.84 -8.52
CA TYR A 238 9.98 6.19 -8.02
C TYR A 238 11.29 6.91 -7.68
N LEU A 239 11.26 8.24 -7.73
CA LEU A 239 12.33 9.10 -7.27
C LEU A 239 12.03 9.60 -5.86
N TRP A 240 12.93 9.33 -4.92
CA TRP A 240 12.79 9.80 -3.55
C TRP A 240 14.14 10.18 -2.95
N ARG A 241 14.21 11.40 -2.39
CA ARG A 241 15.41 11.99 -1.81
C ARG A 241 16.64 12.04 -2.75
N GLY A 242 16.40 12.08 -4.06
CA GLY A 242 17.46 12.13 -5.08
C GLY A 242 17.95 10.75 -5.54
N ASN A 243 17.37 9.68 -5.00
CA ASN A 243 17.68 8.31 -5.36
C ASN A 243 16.55 7.73 -6.21
N LEU A 244 16.92 6.85 -7.14
CA LEU A 244 15.98 6.07 -7.95
C LEU A 244 15.74 4.73 -7.26
N TRP A 245 14.48 4.38 -7.08
CA TRP A 245 14.05 3.18 -6.39
C TRP A 245 13.26 2.29 -7.36
N PHE A 246 13.51 0.99 -7.28
CA PHE A 246 12.76 -0.06 -7.97
C PHE A 246 12.22 -1.02 -6.92
N ALA A 247 10.90 -1.17 -6.84
CA ALA A 247 10.22 -2.11 -5.96
C ALA A 247 9.67 -3.27 -6.80
N LEU A 248 10.29 -4.44 -6.68
CA LEU A 248 9.90 -5.65 -7.40
C LEU A 248 9.11 -6.55 -6.44
N LYS A 249 7.85 -6.82 -6.80
CA LYS A 249 6.98 -7.75 -6.07
C LYS A 249 7.30 -9.17 -6.48
N VAL A 250 7.76 -9.99 -5.53
CA VAL A 250 8.04 -11.41 -5.79
C VAL A 250 6.94 -12.27 -5.19
N ASP A 251 6.10 -12.83 -6.07
CA ASP A 251 5.01 -13.74 -5.72
C ASP A 251 5.33 -15.16 -6.22
N THR A 252 6.34 -15.80 -5.62
CA THR A 252 6.78 -17.14 -6.02
C THR A 252 6.53 -18.16 -4.91
N ARG A 253 5.69 -19.18 -5.16
CA ARG A 253 5.44 -20.27 -4.19
C ARG A 253 6.68 -21.12 -3.86
N LYS A 254 7.71 -21.07 -4.70
CA LYS A 254 8.99 -21.76 -4.52
C LYS A 254 10.04 -20.79 -3.98
N SER A 255 10.95 -21.29 -3.14
CA SER A 255 12.09 -20.51 -2.66
C SER A 255 12.94 -20.02 -3.84
N ILE A 256 13.38 -18.76 -3.76
CA ILE A 256 14.24 -18.16 -4.78
C ILE A 256 15.65 -18.73 -4.58
N ASN A 257 16.22 -19.31 -5.63
CA ASN A 257 17.59 -19.79 -5.58
C ASN A 257 18.56 -18.60 -5.40
N ALA A 258 19.48 -18.71 -4.45
CA ALA A 258 20.44 -17.64 -4.12
C ALA A 258 21.35 -17.26 -5.31
N VAL A 259 21.72 -18.24 -6.14
CA VAL A 259 22.49 -18.01 -7.37
C VAL A 259 21.66 -17.22 -8.37
N THR A 260 20.39 -17.59 -8.59
CA THR A 260 19.48 -16.85 -9.48
C THR A 260 19.28 -15.41 -9.02
N LEU A 261 19.08 -15.19 -7.72
CA LEU A 261 18.95 -13.85 -7.15
C LEU A 261 20.24 -13.04 -7.30
N SER A 262 21.40 -13.63 -7.00
CA SER A 262 22.70 -12.99 -7.16
C SER A 262 22.98 -12.63 -8.63
N SER A 263 22.72 -13.55 -9.56
CA SER A 263 22.86 -13.30 -10.99
C SER A 263 21.91 -12.21 -11.48
N PHE A 264 20.68 -12.16 -10.97
CA PHE A 264 19.73 -11.09 -11.26
C PHE A 264 20.26 -9.74 -10.79
N ILE A 265 20.70 -9.64 -9.53
CA ILE A 265 21.26 -8.40 -8.96
C ILE A 265 22.51 -7.96 -9.72
N HIS A 266 23.40 -8.90 -10.04
CA HIS A 266 24.61 -8.61 -10.79
C HIS A 266 24.29 -8.13 -12.22
N SER A 267 23.36 -8.82 -12.90
CA SER A 267 22.89 -8.40 -14.22
C SER A 267 22.26 -7.00 -14.17
N PHE A 268 21.50 -6.68 -13.12
CA PHE A 268 20.96 -5.34 -12.91
C PHE A 268 22.05 -4.28 -12.72
N ALA A 269 23.12 -4.60 -11.98
CA ALA A 269 24.25 -3.71 -11.82
C ALA A 269 25.04 -3.51 -13.12
N ASP A 270 25.23 -4.58 -13.90
CA ASP A 270 25.90 -4.53 -15.21
C ASP A 270 25.09 -3.76 -16.26
N LEU A 271 23.76 -3.71 -16.12
CA LEU A 271 22.90 -2.83 -16.91
C LEU A 271 23.11 -1.34 -16.58
N LEU A 272 23.87 -1.00 -15.54
CA LEU A 272 24.15 0.37 -15.11
C LEU A 272 25.67 0.63 -15.05
N PRO A 273 26.43 0.43 -16.13
CA PRO A 273 27.89 0.46 -16.10
C PRO A 273 28.48 1.86 -15.84
N THR A 274 27.67 2.92 -16.00
CA THR A 274 28.06 4.30 -15.71
C THR A 274 27.82 4.72 -14.27
N VAL A 275 27.14 3.89 -13.48
CA VAL A 275 26.91 4.11 -12.05
C VAL A 275 28.02 3.39 -11.29
N GLN A 276 28.61 4.06 -10.29
CA GLN A 276 29.59 3.39 -9.43
C GLN A 276 28.91 2.23 -8.70
N LYS A 277 29.56 1.07 -8.61
CA LYS A 277 28.94 -0.14 -8.05
C LYS A 277 28.51 0.07 -6.59
N GLU A 278 29.20 0.96 -5.89
CA GLU A 278 28.96 1.37 -4.51
C GLU A 278 27.67 2.18 -4.33
N ASP A 279 27.14 2.80 -5.40
CA ASP A 279 25.90 3.56 -5.38
C ASP A 279 24.65 2.66 -5.54
N ILE A 280 24.83 1.38 -5.88
CA ILE A 280 23.74 0.42 -6.07
C ILE A 280 23.56 -0.38 -4.78
N SER A 281 22.36 -0.31 -4.20
CA SER A 281 22.01 -1.03 -2.98
C SER A 281 20.75 -1.86 -3.18
N VAL A 282 20.68 -2.99 -2.47
CA VAL A 282 19.56 -3.93 -2.53
C VAL A 282 19.03 -4.15 -1.12
N LYS A 283 17.71 -4.05 -0.95
CA LYS A 283 16.98 -4.45 0.25
C LYS A 283 16.04 -5.58 -0.12
N THR A 284 16.23 -6.75 0.48
CA THR A 284 15.38 -7.93 0.23
C THR A 284 14.66 -8.35 1.50
N ALA A 285 13.35 -8.50 1.44
CA ALA A 285 12.62 -9.29 2.43
C ALA A 285 12.68 -10.77 2.00
N LEU A 286 13.54 -11.57 2.64
CA LEU A 286 13.86 -12.95 2.22
C LEU A 286 12.71 -13.98 2.34
N HIS A 287 11.52 -13.57 2.77
CA HIS A 287 10.36 -14.46 2.86
C HIS A 287 9.55 -14.36 1.57
N SER A 288 9.02 -15.49 1.07
CA SER A 288 8.03 -15.47 -0.01
C SER A 288 6.62 -15.59 0.57
N PRO A 289 5.66 -14.72 0.18
CA PRO A 289 5.82 -13.58 -0.73
C PRO A 289 6.61 -12.43 -0.09
N GLY A 290 7.41 -11.72 -0.89
CA GLY A 290 8.30 -10.65 -0.41
C GLY A 290 8.76 -9.70 -1.49
N ASP A 291 9.24 -8.53 -1.06
CA ASP A 291 9.69 -7.46 -1.95
C ASP A 291 11.22 -7.45 -2.09
N ILE A 292 11.70 -7.28 -3.33
CA ILE A 292 13.09 -6.91 -3.63
C ILE A 292 13.08 -5.44 -4.02
N VAL A 293 13.74 -4.60 -3.23
CA VAL A 293 13.85 -3.18 -3.49
C VAL A 293 15.29 -2.84 -3.87
N LEU A 294 15.49 -2.35 -5.09
CA LEU A 294 16.78 -1.87 -5.59
C LEU A 294 16.80 -0.35 -5.51
N GLN A 295 17.94 0.21 -5.09
CA GLN A 295 18.12 1.65 -4.95
C GLN A 295 19.43 2.06 -5.61
N VAL A 296 19.36 3.09 -6.45
CA VAL A 296 20.52 3.76 -7.03
C VAL A 296 20.68 5.12 -6.37
N ALA A 297 21.76 5.31 -5.63
CA ALA A 297 22.09 6.55 -4.95
C ALA A 297 22.46 7.65 -5.95
N ASN A 298 22.16 8.90 -5.59
CA ASN A 298 22.60 10.09 -6.33
C ASN A 298 22.23 10.07 -7.82
N TRP A 299 21.10 9.44 -8.17
CA TRP A 299 20.66 9.28 -9.55
C TRP A 299 20.59 10.63 -10.29
N LEU A 300 20.03 11.65 -9.63
CA LEU A 300 19.87 12.98 -10.24
C LEU A 300 21.19 13.67 -10.61
N SER A 301 22.29 13.39 -9.91
CA SER A 301 23.62 13.93 -10.27
C SER A 301 24.35 13.09 -11.31
N ASN A 302 23.99 11.81 -11.46
CA ASN A 302 24.65 10.86 -12.35
C ASN A 302 23.95 10.71 -13.72
N ALA A 303 22.73 11.24 -13.87
CA ALA A 303 21.83 11.03 -15.02
C ALA A 303 22.24 11.75 -16.33
N ASN A 304 23.53 11.95 -16.61
CA ASN A 304 23.99 12.57 -17.87
C ASN A 304 23.88 11.65 -19.10
N ASN A 305 23.36 10.42 -19.00
CA ASN A 305 23.21 9.51 -20.14
C ASN A 305 21.78 8.92 -20.25
N TYR A 306 21.00 9.47 -21.18
CA TYR A 306 19.60 9.14 -21.48
C TYR A 306 19.36 7.74 -22.07
N LEU A 307 20.43 7.02 -22.44
CA LEU A 307 20.35 5.67 -23.03
C LEU A 307 19.87 4.60 -22.02
N TRP A 308 20.13 4.82 -20.72
CA TRP A 308 19.85 3.84 -19.67
C TRP A 308 18.41 3.89 -19.17
N VAL A 309 17.78 5.06 -19.26
CA VAL A 309 16.34 5.18 -18.99
C VAL A 309 15.56 4.35 -20.00
N PHE A 310 15.93 4.38 -21.28
CA PHE A 310 15.31 3.55 -22.32
C PHE A 310 15.42 2.03 -22.02
N LEU A 311 16.53 1.57 -21.41
CA LEU A 311 16.71 0.16 -21.02
C LEU A 311 15.93 -0.23 -19.77
N ILE A 312 15.84 0.66 -18.78
CA ILE A 312 14.96 0.51 -17.62
C ILE A 312 13.49 0.41 -18.06
N LEU A 313 13.10 1.22 -19.05
CA LEU A 313 11.74 1.27 -19.59
C LEU A 313 11.35 0.01 -20.37
N MET A 314 12.29 -0.60 -21.11
CA MET A 314 12.10 -1.95 -21.65
C MET A 314 11.84 -2.98 -20.53
N PHE A 315 12.56 -2.89 -19.41
CA PHE A 315 12.32 -3.76 -18.25
C PHE A 315 10.95 -3.52 -17.61
N CYS A 316 10.46 -2.27 -17.57
CA CYS A 316 9.13 -1.92 -17.03
C CYS A 316 7.99 -2.55 -17.84
N SER A 317 8.12 -2.59 -19.17
CA SER A 317 7.11 -3.19 -20.05
C SER A 317 6.93 -4.70 -19.82
N VAL A 318 7.90 -5.38 -19.21
CA VAL A 318 7.82 -6.81 -18.83
C VAL A 318 7.11 -7.01 -17.48
N VAL A 319 7.10 -5.99 -16.61
CA VAL A 319 6.55 -6.11 -15.25
C VAL A 319 5.05 -5.74 -15.20
N ASN A 320 4.54 -4.94 -16.14
CA ASN A 320 3.16 -4.45 -16.10
C ASN A 320 2.12 -5.31 -16.86
N SER A 321 2.44 -6.55 -17.25
CA SER A 321 1.40 -7.49 -17.68
C SER A 321 0.99 -8.37 -16.49
N LYS A 322 -0.11 -7.98 -15.83
CA LYS A 322 -1.00 -8.95 -15.19
C LYS A 322 -1.18 -10.09 -16.19
N THR A 323 -0.59 -11.25 -15.88
CA THR A 323 -0.39 -12.43 -16.74
C THR A 323 0.86 -12.42 -17.63
N ARG A 324 1.63 -13.52 -17.47
CA ARG A 324 2.61 -14.14 -18.38
C ARG A 324 4.11 -13.84 -18.18
N ASN A 325 4.73 -14.85 -17.57
CA ASN A 325 6.03 -15.46 -17.87
C ASN A 325 7.25 -14.56 -18.16
N PHE A 326 8.21 -14.75 -17.25
CA PHE A 326 9.63 -14.43 -17.32
C PHE A 326 10.31 -15.08 -18.56
N LEU A 327 10.02 -14.61 -19.77
CA LEU A 327 10.58 -15.11 -21.03
C LEU A 327 11.19 -14.01 -21.91
N LEU A 328 11.70 -12.92 -21.32
CA LEU A 328 12.49 -11.92 -22.05
C LEU A 328 14.00 -11.93 -21.77
N PHE A 329 14.45 -12.69 -20.76
CA PHE A 329 15.88 -12.75 -20.42
C PHE A 329 16.75 -13.41 -21.51
N GLY A 330 16.17 -14.27 -22.36
CA GLY A 330 16.90 -14.94 -23.46
C GLY A 330 17.07 -14.11 -24.74
N MET A 331 16.27 -13.06 -24.95
CA MET A 331 16.37 -12.23 -26.16
C MET A 331 17.32 -11.04 -25.97
N LEU A 332 17.39 -10.49 -24.76
CA LEU A 332 18.29 -9.37 -24.47
C LEU A 332 19.76 -9.78 -24.41
N SER A 333 20.07 -11.02 -23.99
CA SER A 333 21.46 -11.52 -24.02
C SER A 333 22.03 -11.58 -25.44
N ASN A 334 21.22 -11.96 -26.44
CA ASN A 334 21.64 -12.04 -27.84
C ASN A 334 21.80 -10.66 -28.49
N ILE A 335 21.01 -9.66 -28.10
CA ILE A 335 21.13 -8.30 -28.65
C ILE A 335 22.30 -7.56 -27.99
N LEU A 336 22.54 -7.76 -26.69
CA LEU A 336 23.69 -7.18 -25.99
C LEU A 336 25.02 -7.85 -26.39
N LEU A 337 25.06 -9.18 -26.59
CA LEU A 337 26.27 -9.83 -27.11
C LEU A 337 26.58 -9.43 -28.56
N ASN A 338 25.58 -9.29 -29.43
CA ASN A 338 25.81 -8.93 -30.84
C ASN A 338 26.09 -7.43 -31.04
N GLY A 339 25.74 -6.56 -30.08
CA GLY A 339 26.11 -5.14 -30.10
C GLY A 339 27.51 -4.84 -29.59
N MET A 340 28.05 -5.67 -28.68
CA MET A 340 29.36 -5.47 -28.06
C MET A 340 30.54 -6.04 -28.86
N THR A 341 30.31 -6.79 -29.94
CA THR A 341 31.40 -7.31 -30.81
C THR A 341 31.97 -6.28 -31.78
N SER A 342 31.46 -5.04 -31.82
CA SER A 342 31.97 -3.99 -32.73
C SER A 342 32.98 -3.02 -32.10
N ARG A 343 33.35 -3.15 -30.81
CA ARG A 343 34.35 -2.28 -30.16
C ARG A 343 35.24 -3.00 -29.12
N HIS A 344 36.06 -3.95 -29.56
CA HIS A 344 37.45 -4.22 -29.11
C HIS A 344 37.85 -5.66 -29.50
N PRO A 345 38.94 -5.88 -30.26
CA PRO A 345 39.21 -7.18 -30.88
C PRO A 345 40.06 -8.17 -30.08
N ASP A 346 40.08 -8.20 -28.73
CA ASP A 346 41.07 -9.05 -28.01
C ASP A 346 40.61 -9.90 -26.81
N TYR A 347 39.31 -10.03 -26.50
CA TYR A 347 38.88 -10.83 -25.33
C TYR A 347 38.16 -12.16 -25.61
N CYS A 348 37.88 -12.50 -26.88
CA CYS A 348 37.18 -13.74 -27.25
C CYS A 348 38.13 -14.84 -27.75
N ARG A 349 38.97 -15.39 -26.87
CA ARG A 349 39.64 -16.68 -27.12
C ARG A 349 39.96 -17.42 -25.83
N ARG A 350 38.93 -17.81 -25.09
CA ARG A 350 38.96 -18.97 -24.17
C ARG A 350 37.54 -19.23 -23.64
N ASN A 351 37.08 -20.48 -23.76
CA ASN A 351 35.82 -21.05 -23.26
C ASN A 351 34.52 -20.83 -24.04
N THR A 352 34.45 -21.40 -25.24
CA THR A 352 33.19 -21.72 -25.95
C THR A 352 32.83 -23.22 -25.95
N ASN A 353 33.43 -24.06 -25.11
CA ASN A 353 33.23 -25.53 -25.19
C ASN A 353 32.29 -26.13 -24.12
N GLY A 354 31.46 -25.34 -23.43
CA GLY A 354 30.64 -25.83 -22.30
C GLY A 354 29.14 -26.00 -22.54
N TRP A 355 28.56 -25.41 -23.60
CA TRP A 355 27.10 -25.36 -23.79
C TRP A 355 26.65 -26.20 -24.98
N LYS A 356 26.71 -27.52 -24.81
CA LYS A 356 25.89 -28.50 -25.57
C LYS A 356 25.44 -29.56 -24.57
N THR A 357 24.19 -30.00 -24.72
CA THR A 357 23.39 -30.85 -23.80
C THR A 357 22.89 -30.06 -22.59
N ILE A 358 21.59 -29.87 -22.36
CA ILE A 358 20.49 -30.85 -22.30
C ILE A 358 19.17 -30.11 -22.64
N PHE A 359 18.35 -30.73 -23.50
CA PHE A 359 16.95 -30.39 -23.76
C PHE A 359 16.05 -30.81 -22.59
#